data_AF-A0A444JAN1-F1
#
_entry.id   AF-A0A444JAN1-F1
#
_cell.length_a   1.000
_cell.length_b   1.000
_cell.length_c   1.000
_cell.angle_alpha   90.00
_cell.angle_beta   90.00
_cell.angle_gamma   90.00
#
_symmetry.space_group_name_H-M   'P 1'
#
loop_
_entity.id
_entity.type
_entity.pdbx_description
1 polymer ?
#
loop_
_entity_poly.entity_id
_entity_poly.type
_entity_poly.pdbx_seq_one_letter_code
_entity_poly.pdbx_strand_id
1 'polypeptide(L)'
;PNTVRIGIQITVIATLVILVDQILKAFFYDLAKQLSVYVGLIITNCIVMGRAEGFAMSHTPGKSFIDGLGNGMGYGFILMTVSFCRELLGSGTVFGHEVLPLVTDGGWYQSNGLMLLPAGAFFLIALVIWALRTVYPSQQEKE
;
A
#
# COMPACT_ATOMS: atom_id res chain seq x y z
N PRO A 1 -1.93 -24.93 19.30
CA PRO A 1 -1.34 -25.34 17.99
C PRO A 1 -1.28 -24.17 17.01
N ASN A 2 -0.16 -23.98 16.29
CA ASN A 2 0.06 -22.82 15.40
C ASN A 2 -0.99 -22.71 14.28
N THR A 3 -1.43 -23.84 13.72
CA THR A 3 -2.43 -23.89 12.65
C THR A 3 -3.78 -23.29 13.05
N VAL A 4 -4.20 -23.48 14.32
CA VAL A 4 -5.47 -22.94 14.83
C VAL A 4 -5.36 -21.43 15.07
N ARG A 5 -4.17 -20.93 15.41
CA ARG A 5 -3.92 -19.51 15.70
C ARG A 5 -4.10 -18.64 14.47
N ILE A 6 -3.54 -19.06 13.32
CA ILE A 6 -3.63 -18.33 12.06
C ILE A 6 -5.10 -18.15 11.63
N GLY A 7 -5.91 -19.22 11.72
CA GLY A 7 -7.33 -19.16 11.38
C GLY A 7 -8.11 -18.16 12.24
N ILE A 8 -7.82 -18.10 13.55
CA ILE A 8 -8.44 -17.13 14.46
C ILE A 8 -8.01 -15.70 14.13
N GLN A 9 -6.73 -15.47 13.86
CA GLN A 9 -6.21 -14.14 13.51
C GLN A 9 -6.87 -13.60 12.23
N ILE A 10 -6.93 -14.42 11.17
CA ILE A 10 -7.57 -14.03 9.90
C ILE A 10 -9.06 -13.76 10.12
N THR A 11 -9.74 -14.54 10.95
CA THR A 11 -11.16 -14.32 11.26
C THR A 11 -11.37 -12.98 11.99
N VAL A 12 -10.53 -12.65 12.97
CA VAL A 12 -10.60 -11.35 13.68
C VAL A 12 -10.29 -10.19 12.74
N ILE A 13 -9.30 -10.32 11.86
CA ILE A 13 -8.98 -9.30 10.87
C ILE A 13 -10.16 -9.13 9.89
N ALA A 14 -10.69 -10.24 9.37
CA ALA A 14 -11.79 -10.23 8.41
C ALA A 14 -13.05 -9.57 8.99
N THR A 15 -13.42 -9.89 10.23
CA THR A 15 -14.59 -9.27 10.86
C THR A 15 -14.41 -7.77 11.04
N LEU A 16 -13.23 -7.31 11.48
CA LEU A 16 -12.94 -5.88 11.61
C LEU A 16 -13.00 -5.15 10.26
N VAL A 17 -12.39 -5.70 9.21
CA VAL A 17 -12.40 -5.08 7.87
C VAL A 17 -13.82 -5.05 7.29
N ILE A 18 -14.61 -6.12 7.48
CA ILE A 18 -16.01 -6.17 7.02
C ILE A 18 -16.86 -5.13 7.77
N LEU A 19 -16.65 -4.95 9.08
CA LEU A 19 -17.36 -3.91 9.83
C LEU A 19 -17.08 -2.50 9.26
N VAL A 20 -15.83 -2.21 8.91
CA VAL A 20 -15.47 -0.94 8.26
C VAL A 20 -16.14 -0.80 6.88
N ASP A 21 -16.16 -1.87 6.07
CA ASP A 21 -16.87 -1.87 4.79
C ASP A 21 -18.37 -1.58 4.94
N GLN A 22 -19.03 -2.13 5.96
CA GLN A 22 -20.44 -1.82 6.25
C GLN A 22 -20.66 -0.37 6.68
N ILE A 23 -19.76 0.19 7.48
CA ILE A 23 -19.80 1.61 7.87
C ILE A 23 -19.65 2.51 6.63
N LEU A 24 -18.73 2.19 5.72
CA LEU A 24 -18.56 2.95 4.48
C LEU A 24 -19.81 2.88 3.59
N LYS A 25 -20.44 1.71 3.47
CA LYS A 25 -21.71 1.56 2.72
C LYS A 25 -22.84 2.41 3.29
N ALA A 26 -22.86 2.62 4.61
CA ALA A 26 -23.89 3.41 5.28
C ALA A 26 -23.73 4.92 5.09
N PHE A 27 -22.50 5.45 5.08
CA PHE A 27 -22.24 6.89 5.03
C PHE A 27 -21.76 7.40 3.64
N PHE A 28 -21.07 6.57 2.87
CA PHE A 28 -20.41 6.95 1.60
C PHE A 28 -20.53 5.83 0.55
N TYR A 29 -21.72 5.67 -0.02
CA TYR A 29 -22.02 4.56 -0.93
C TYR A 29 -21.14 4.52 -2.19
N ASP A 30 -20.87 5.67 -2.82
CA ASP A 30 -20.05 5.73 -4.04
C ASP A 30 -18.60 5.32 -3.79
N LEU A 31 -18.05 5.75 -2.66
CA LEU A 31 -16.72 5.36 -2.17
C LEU A 31 -16.69 3.85 -1.90
N ALA A 32 -17.68 3.35 -1.15
CA ALA A 32 -17.76 1.95 -0.77
C ALA A 32 -17.80 1.00 -1.98
N LYS A 33 -18.43 1.41 -3.09
CA LYS A 33 -18.47 0.63 -4.33
C LYS A 33 -17.07 0.39 -4.90
N GLN A 34 -16.21 1.40 -4.89
CA GLN A 34 -14.82 1.27 -5.35
C GLN A 34 -13.96 0.48 -4.36
N LEU A 35 -14.19 0.66 -3.06
CA LEU A 35 -13.42 -0.01 -2.01
C LEU A 35 -13.78 -1.49 -1.80
N SER A 36 -14.97 -1.92 -2.21
CA SER A 36 -15.46 -3.29 -2.03
C SER A 36 -14.50 -4.37 -2.57
N VAL A 37 -13.81 -4.09 -3.68
CA VAL A 37 -12.79 -5.01 -4.24
C VAL A 37 -11.54 -5.05 -3.36
N TYR A 38 -11.16 -3.90 -2.78
CA TYR A 38 -10.00 -3.80 -1.90
C TYR A 38 -10.21 -4.49 -0.55
N VAL A 39 -11.45 -4.68 -0.09
CA VAL A 39 -11.76 -5.41 1.15
C VAL A 39 -11.10 -6.79 1.16
N GLY A 40 -11.25 -7.57 0.08
CA GLY A 40 -10.61 -8.89 -0.03
C GLY A 40 -9.08 -8.83 -0.04
N LEU A 41 -8.51 -7.85 -0.74
CA LEU A 41 -7.07 -7.61 -0.83
C LEU A 41 -6.48 -7.15 0.51
N ILE A 42 -7.24 -6.44 1.34
CA ILE A 42 -6.83 -6.00 2.68
C ILE A 42 -6.82 -7.19 3.65
N ILE A 43 -7.86 -8.04 3.63
CA ILE A 43 -7.97 -9.22 4.52
C ILE A 43 -6.82 -10.19 4.28
N THR A 44 -6.45 -10.40 3.01
CA THR A 44 -5.39 -11.33 2.60
C THR A 44 -4.01 -10.68 2.51
N ASN A 45 -3.86 -9.44 2.96
CA ASN A 45 -2.60 -8.73 2.87
C ASN A 45 -1.56 -9.29 3.86
N CYS A 46 -0.36 -9.57 3.34
CA CYS A 46 0.76 -10.11 4.10
C CYS A 46 1.21 -9.20 5.26
N ILE A 47 1.05 -7.88 5.15
CA ILE A 47 1.49 -6.94 6.20
C ILE A 47 0.65 -7.09 7.47
N VAL A 48 -0.66 -7.30 7.33
CA VAL A 48 -1.59 -7.38 8.46
C VAL A 48 -1.34 -8.67 9.22
N MET A 49 -1.26 -9.80 8.51
CA MET A 49 -0.94 -11.09 9.10
C MET A 49 0.48 -11.10 9.68
N GLY A 50 1.47 -10.60 8.94
CA GLY A 50 2.87 -10.60 9.36
C GLY A 50 3.13 -9.79 10.63
N ARG A 51 2.50 -8.62 10.79
CA ARG A 51 2.61 -7.82 12.04
C ARG A 51 1.77 -8.41 13.17
N ALA A 52 0.59 -8.95 12.87
CA ALA A 52 -0.23 -9.62 13.87
C ALA A 52 0.49 -10.83 14.49
N GLU A 53 1.12 -11.66 13.67
CA GLU A 53 1.86 -12.83 14.13
C GLU A 53 3.21 -12.47 14.76
N GLY A 54 3.98 -11.60 14.11
CA GLY A 54 5.36 -11.30 14.51
C GLY A 54 5.50 -10.32 15.68
N PHE A 55 4.50 -9.46 15.93
CA PHE A 55 4.60 -8.41 16.95
C PHE A 55 3.41 -8.41 17.92
N ALA A 56 2.18 -8.48 17.40
CA ALA A 56 1.00 -8.32 18.25
C ALA A 56 0.80 -9.48 19.25
N MET A 57 1.26 -10.70 18.93
CA MET A 57 1.16 -11.87 19.81
C MET A 57 2.07 -11.81 21.04
N SER A 58 3.14 -11.02 21.00
CA SER A 58 4.19 -11.00 22.03
C SER A 58 4.22 -9.70 22.84
N HIS A 59 3.35 -8.74 22.52
CA HIS A 59 3.34 -7.42 23.12
C HIS A 59 1.96 -6.96 23.60
N THR A 60 1.97 -5.99 24.51
CA THR A 60 0.76 -5.38 25.07
C THR A 60 -0.07 -4.67 24.00
N PRO A 61 -1.42 -4.68 24.08
CA PRO A 61 -2.30 -4.12 23.05
C PRO A 61 -1.98 -2.69 22.62
N GLY A 62 -1.63 -1.80 23.56
CA GLY A 62 -1.29 -0.41 23.26
C GLY A 62 -0.02 -0.25 22.40
N LYS A 63 1.01 -1.07 22.66
CA LYS A 63 2.24 -1.07 21.84
C LYS A 63 1.98 -1.65 20.45
N SER A 64 1.18 -2.71 20.37
CA SER A 64 0.79 -3.34 19.11
C SER A 64 -0.07 -2.40 18.24
N PHE A 65 -0.88 -1.53 18.84
CA PHE A 65 -1.64 -0.52 18.11
C PHE A 65 -0.73 0.52 17.45
N ILE A 66 0.25 1.05 18.20
CA ILE A 66 1.23 2.01 17.66
C ILE A 66 2.06 1.36 16.54
N ASP A 67 2.43 0.09 16.70
CA ASP A 67 3.11 -0.67 15.65
C ASP A 67 2.28 -0.79 14.38
N GLY A 68 1.01 -1.18 14.50
CA GLY A 68 0.09 -1.27 13.36
C GLY A 68 -0.05 0.08 12.63
N LEU A 69 -0.21 1.17 13.39
CA LEU A 69 -0.30 2.52 12.82
C LEU A 69 0.98 2.92 12.09
N GLY A 70 2.16 2.69 12.70
CA GLY A 70 3.45 3.00 12.10
C GLY A 70 3.71 2.23 10.81
N ASN A 71 3.43 0.92 10.80
CA ASN A 71 3.57 0.09 9.60
C ASN A 71 2.57 0.49 8.50
N GLY A 72 1.33 0.82 8.87
CA GLY A 72 0.32 1.31 7.93
C GLY A 72 0.69 2.64 7.29
N MET A 73 1.16 3.60 8.10
CA MET A 73 1.63 4.90 7.60
C MET A 73 2.88 4.76 6.72
N GLY A 74 3.84 3.92 7.11
CA GLY A 74 5.04 3.65 6.31
C GLY A 74 4.69 3.00 4.97
N TYR A 75 3.81 2.00 4.97
CA TYR A 75 3.31 1.37 3.75
C TYR A 75 2.60 2.38 2.83
N GLY A 76 1.72 3.20 3.40
CA GLY A 76 1.03 4.27 2.68
C GLY A 76 2.00 5.28 2.07
N PHE A 77 3.03 5.71 2.81
CA PHE A 77 4.03 6.65 2.32
C PHE A 77 4.80 6.12 1.10
N ILE A 78 5.22 4.85 1.14
CA ILE A 78 5.88 4.21 -0.01
C ILE A 78 4.94 4.13 -1.20
N LEU A 79 3.68 3.73 -1.01
CA LEU A 79 2.70 3.66 -2.09
C LEU A 79 2.41 5.04 -2.69
N MET A 80 2.31 6.08 -1.88
CA MET A 80 2.09 7.46 -2.35
C MET A 80 3.27 7.94 -3.21
N THR A 81 4.50 7.69 -2.76
CA THR A 81 5.71 8.06 -3.49
C THR A 81 5.79 7.33 -4.84
N VAL A 82 5.54 6.02 -4.85
CA VAL A 82 5.55 5.22 -6.08
C VAL A 82 4.42 5.65 -7.01
N SER A 83 3.22 5.91 -6.49
CA SER A 83 2.06 6.34 -7.28
C SER A 83 2.29 7.72 -7.90
N PHE A 84 2.89 8.65 -7.16
CA PHE A 84 3.28 9.97 -7.68
C PHE A 84 4.21 9.86 -8.89
N CYS A 85 5.29 9.08 -8.79
CA CYS A 85 6.21 8.86 -9.91
C CYS A 85 5.51 8.19 -11.10
N ARG A 86 4.58 7.26 -10.82
CA ARG A 86 3.85 6.53 -11.87
C ARG A 86 2.83 7.39 -12.58
N GLU A 87 2.10 8.25 -11.86
CA GLU A 87 1.13 9.17 -12.43
C GLU A 87 1.85 10.21 -13.31
N LEU A 88 2.92 10.81 -12.78
CA LEU A 88 3.69 11.83 -13.49
C LEU A 88 4.29 11.28 -14.79
N LEU A 89 4.91 10.10 -14.75
CA LEU A 89 5.60 9.55 -15.91
C LEU A 89 4.67 8.74 -16.83
N GLY A 90 3.59 8.18 -16.30
CA GLY A 90 2.61 7.41 -17.05
C GLY A 90 1.62 8.31 -17.79
N SER A 91 0.85 9.10 -17.05
CA SER A 91 -0.26 9.93 -17.57
C SER A 91 0.05 11.42 -17.63
N GLY A 92 1.25 11.87 -17.22
CA GLY A 92 1.61 13.30 -17.24
C GLY A 92 0.88 14.16 -16.21
N THR A 93 0.10 13.53 -15.34
CA THR A 93 -0.71 14.18 -14.31
C THR A 93 -0.14 13.91 -12.92
N VAL A 94 -0.42 14.80 -11.99
CA VAL A 94 -0.11 14.65 -10.58
C VAL A 94 -1.36 14.99 -9.80
N PHE A 95 -1.93 14.02 -9.08
CA PHE A 95 -3.17 14.20 -8.31
C PHE A 95 -4.30 14.80 -9.16
N GLY A 96 -4.36 14.44 -10.45
CA GLY A 96 -5.36 14.96 -11.39
C GLY A 96 -5.08 16.36 -11.95
N HIS A 97 -3.96 17.00 -11.62
CA HIS A 97 -3.49 18.21 -12.27
C HIS A 97 -2.52 17.87 -13.41
N GLU A 98 -2.74 18.43 -14.59
CA GLU A 98 -1.88 18.24 -15.76
C GLU A 98 -0.58 19.02 -15.59
N VAL A 99 0.54 18.30 -15.49
CA VAL A 99 1.89 18.90 -15.32
C VAL A 99 2.69 18.75 -16.60
N LEU A 100 2.57 17.61 -17.28
CA LEU A 100 3.19 17.31 -18.56
C LEU A 100 2.08 17.13 -19.59
N PRO A 101 1.87 18.10 -20.51
CA PRO A 101 0.81 17.98 -21.49
C PRO A 101 1.15 16.85 -22.47
N LEU A 102 0.22 15.90 -22.62
CA LEU A 102 0.42 14.72 -23.44
C LEU A 102 0.32 15.08 -24.92
N VAL A 103 1.05 14.35 -25.78
CA VAL A 103 0.97 14.53 -27.24
C VAL A 103 -0.45 14.30 -27.77
N THR A 104 -1.26 13.47 -27.10
CA THR A 104 -2.69 13.29 -27.42
C THR A 104 -3.54 14.53 -27.21
N ASP A 105 -3.14 15.42 -26.29
CA ASP A 105 -3.83 16.67 -25.96
C ASP A 105 -3.12 17.90 -26.55
N GLY A 106 -2.19 17.69 -27.49
CA GLY A 106 -1.44 18.75 -28.18
C GLY A 106 -0.15 19.18 -27.47
N GLY A 107 0.28 18.45 -26.45
CA GLY A 107 1.55 18.66 -25.74
C GLY A 107 2.75 17.95 -26.39
N TRP A 108 3.85 17.86 -25.64
CA TRP A 108 5.15 17.33 -26.12
C TRP A 108 5.53 15.99 -25.46
N TYR A 109 4.79 15.56 -24.44
CA TYR A 109 5.13 14.37 -23.65
C TYR A 109 4.38 13.12 -24.15
N GLN A 110 5.13 12.07 -24.52
CA GLN A 110 4.55 10.77 -24.85
C GLN A 110 4.38 9.94 -23.58
N SER A 111 3.19 9.39 -23.37
CA SER A 111 2.88 8.60 -22.17
C SER A 111 3.78 7.36 -22.08
N ASN A 112 4.39 7.15 -20.92
CA ASN A 112 5.24 5.98 -20.71
C ASN A 112 4.38 4.76 -20.37
N GLY A 113 4.05 3.96 -21.38
CA GLY A 113 3.26 2.74 -21.21
C GLY A 113 3.85 1.76 -20.20
N LEU A 114 5.19 1.68 -20.08
CA LEU A 114 5.87 0.81 -19.12
C LEU A 114 5.52 1.17 -17.66
N MET A 115 5.30 2.45 -17.38
CA MET A 115 5.04 2.96 -16.03
C MET A 115 3.62 2.65 -15.53
N LEU A 116 2.70 2.41 -16.48
CA LEU A 116 1.34 1.97 -16.20
C LEU A 116 1.29 0.48 -15.85
N LEU A 117 2.18 -0.33 -16.42
CA LEU A 117 2.26 -1.77 -16.14
C LEU A 117 2.79 -2.07 -14.72
N PRO A 118 2.44 -3.24 -14.14
CA PRO A 118 2.98 -3.68 -12.85
C PRO A 118 4.52 -3.71 -12.81
N ALA A 119 5.17 -4.02 -13.93
CA ALA A 119 6.63 -4.04 -14.06
C ALA A 119 7.27 -2.69 -13.67
N GLY A 120 6.68 -1.56 -14.06
CA GLY A 120 7.17 -0.23 -13.70
C GLY A 120 7.16 0.03 -12.19
N ALA A 121 6.15 -0.50 -11.47
CA ALA A 121 6.07 -0.37 -10.03
C ALA A 121 7.20 -1.14 -9.32
N PHE A 122 7.56 -2.33 -9.79
CA PHE A 122 8.68 -3.09 -9.23
C PHE A 122 10.01 -2.35 -9.39
N PHE A 123 10.29 -1.76 -10.56
CA PHE A 123 11.50 -0.98 -10.77
C PHE A 123 11.57 0.23 -9.85
N LEU A 124 10.47 0.97 -9.70
CA LEU A 124 10.42 2.12 -8.78
C LEU A 124 10.67 1.72 -7.33
N ILE A 125 10.02 0.64 -6.86
CA ILE A 125 10.24 0.14 -5.49
C ILE A 125 11.70 -0.27 -5.31
N ALA A 126 12.30 -0.95 -6.29
CA ALA A 126 13.71 -1.32 -6.24
C ALA A 126 14.64 -0.09 -6.16
N LEU A 127 14.37 0.96 -6.94
CA LEU A 127 15.13 2.21 -6.88
C LEU A 127 14.96 2.93 -5.54
N VAL A 128 13.75 2.95 -4.97
CA VAL A 128 13.50 3.52 -3.65
C VAL A 128 14.28 2.76 -2.57
N ILE A 129 14.25 1.42 -2.60
CA ILE A 129 15.02 0.59 -1.66
C ILE A 129 16.51 0.84 -1.83
N TRP A 130 17.02 0.91 -3.06
CA TRP A 130 18.42 1.21 -3.34
C TRP A 130 18.84 2.59 -2.79
N ALA A 131 18.03 3.63 -3.04
CA ALA A 131 18.29 4.97 -2.52
C ALA A 131 18.32 4.99 -0.99
N LEU A 132 17.33 4.36 -0.34
CA LEU A 132 17.28 4.27 1.12
C LEU A 132 18.49 3.51 1.69
N ARG A 133 18.87 2.38 1.11
CA ARG A 133 20.04 1.61 1.54
C ARG A 133 21.37 2.34 1.28
N THR A 134 21.41 3.24 0.30
CA THR A 134 22.59 4.08 0.02
C THR A 134 22.72 5.22 1.04
N VAL A 135 21.61 5.84 1.42
CA VAL A 135 21.59 6.92 2.44
C VAL A 135 21.77 6.37 3.86
N TYR A 136 21.17 5.20 4.15
CA TYR A 136 21.23 4.52 5.44
C TYR A 136 21.97 3.18 5.32
N PRO A 137 23.32 3.19 5.28
CA PRO A 137 24.11 1.97 5.13
C PRO A 137 23.95 0.99 6.30
N SER A 138 23.41 1.44 7.45
CA SER A 138 23.06 0.56 8.57
C SER A 138 21.98 -0.48 8.24
N GLN A 139 21.19 -0.26 7.19
CA GLN A 139 20.15 -1.20 6.74
C GLN A 139 20.63 -2.17 5.66
N GLN A 140 21.89 -2.07 5.22
CA GLN A 140 22.46 -3.06 4.32
C GLN A 140 22.64 -4.38 5.09
N GLU A 141 22.08 -5.46 4.55
CA GLU A 141 22.34 -6.80 5.07
C GLU A 141 23.85 -7.05 4.99
N LYS A 142 24.48 -7.30 6.14
CA LYS A 142 25.85 -7.80 6.18
C LYS A 142 25.77 -9.27 5.80
N GLU A 143 26.42 -9.64 4.71
CA GLU A 143 26.63 -11.05 4.34
C GLU A 143 27.28 -11.84 5.48
#